data_AF-A0A9X2HEZ5-F1
#
_entry.id   AF-A0A9X2HEZ5-F1
#
_cell.length_a   1.000
_cell.length_b   1.000
_cell.length_c   1.000
_cell.angle_alpha   90.00
_cell.angle_beta   90.00
_cell.angle_gamma   90.00
#
_symmetry.space_group_name_H-M   'P 1'
#
loop_
_entity.id
_entity.type
_entity.pdbx_description
1 polymer ?
#
loop_
_entity_poly.entity_id
_entity_poly.type
_entity_poly.pdbx_seq_one_letter_code
_entity_poly.pdbx_strand_id
1 'polypeptide(L)'
;MNDGAGRHSWADDVHADAALYAVDALDDDEARAFEAHLADCAMCQEEVDSFRGTGAELAGSLPVEPPPELRASVLTAVHEAGRAGVVPEAEDAAAAEAGAEPPRERIVVARRTRSGT
;
A
#
# COMPACT_ATOMS: atom_id res chain seq x y z
N MET A 1 -13.06 25.03 28.25
CA MET A 1 -11.98 25.29 27.28
C MET A 1 -11.58 23.95 26.68
N ASN A 2 -12.10 23.61 25.51
CA ASN A 2 -11.59 22.50 24.71
C ASN A 2 -11.78 22.93 23.25
N ASP A 3 -10.83 23.74 22.79
CA ASP A 3 -10.73 24.18 21.40
C ASP A 3 -10.43 22.91 20.57
N GLY A 4 -11.32 22.38 19.74
CA GLY A 4 -12.25 23.10 18.88
C GLY A 4 -11.60 23.50 17.55
N ALA A 5 -10.32 23.17 17.28
CA ALA A 5 -9.72 23.21 15.95
C ALA A 5 -8.27 22.69 16.01
N GLY A 6 -8.13 21.40 15.78
CA GLY A 6 -6.83 20.74 15.60
C GLY A 6 -7.08 19.42 14.91
N ARG A 7 -7.74 19.47 13.74
CA ARG A 7 -7.71 18.34 12.83
C ARG A 7 -6.26 18.26 12.39
N HIS A 8 -5.43 17.50 13.09
CA HIS A 8 -4.36 16.80 12.37
C HIS A 8 -5.16 15.98 11.36
N SER A 9 -5.14 16.42 10.10
CA SER A 9 -5.61 15.52 9.05
C SER A 9 -4.71 14.30 9.23
N TRP A 10 -5.31 13.14 9.52
CA TRP A 10 -4.54 11.91 9.72
C TRP A 10 -3.76 11.49 8.46
N ALA A 11 -3.81 12.30 7.39
CA ALA A 11 -3.08 12.18 6.15
C ALA A 11 -1.86 13.12 6.05
N ASP A 12 -1.59 13.99 7.04
CA ASP A 12 -0.46 14.95 6.99
C ASP A 12 0.76 14.54 7.85
N ASP A 13 0.75 13.36 8.47
CA ASP A 13 1.92 12.85 9.21
C ASP A 13 2.73 11.91 8.31
N VAL A 14 3.83 12.43 7.76
CA VAL A 14 4.72 11.68 6.86
C VAL A 14 5.24 10.36 7.45
N HIS A 15 5.28 10.22 8.79
CA HIS A 15 5.66 8.95 9.41
C HIS A 15 4.54 7.89 9.33
N ALA A 16 3.28 8.32 9.32
CA ALA A 16 2.14 7.42 9.18
C ALA A 16 2.11 6.73 7.80
N ASP A 17 2.76 7.34 6.81
CA ASP A 17 2.85 6.82 5.44
C ASP A 17 3.76 5.61 5.31
N ALA A 18 4.59 5.28 6.32
CA ALA A 18 5.47 4.11 6.26
C ALA A 18 4.71 2.79 6.01
N ALA A 19 3.53 2.63 6.61
CA ALA A 19 2.70 1.46 6.40
C ALA A 19 2.06 1.43 5.00
N LEU A 20 1.63 2.59 4.50
CA LEU A 20 1.01 2.73 3.18
C LEU A 20 2.04 2.52 2.07
N TYR A 21 3.22 3.12 2.20
CA TYR A 21 4.33 2.92 1.29
C TYR A 21 4.79 1.46 1.25
N ALA A 22 4.85 0.78 2.40
CA ALA A 22 5.27 -0.61 2.47
C ALA A 22 4.35 -1.58 1.69
N VAL A 23 3.08 -1.22 1.51
CA VAL A 23 2.07 -2.03 0.80
C VAL A 23 1.62 -1.41 -0.52
N ASP A 24 2.37 -0.44 -1.03
CA ASP A 24 2.13 0.22 -2.34
C ASP A 24 0.74 0.87 -2.44
N ALA A 25 0.33 1.57 -1.37
CA ALA A 25 -1.00 2.17 -1.22
C ALA A 25 -1.00 3.72 -1.26
N LEU A 26 0.16 4.33 -1.49
CA LEU A 26 0.29 5.77 -1.72
C LEU A 26 0.10 6.08 -3.21
N ASP A 27 -0.40 7.27 -3.53
CA ASP A 27 -0.30 7.77 -4.90
C ASP A 27 1.13 8.22 -5.26
N ASP A 28 1.40 8.50 -6.54
CA ASP A 28 2.73 8.85 -7.02
C ASP A 28 3.32 10.13 -6.40
N ASP A 29 2.47 11.09 -6.04
CA ASP A 29 2.92 12.35 -5.41
C ASP A 29 3.26 12.09 -3.93
N GLU A 30 2.41 11.35 -3.22
CA GLU A 30 2.62 10.92 -1.83
C GLU A 30 3.85 10.01 -1.69
N ALA A 31 4.02 9.04 -2.59
CA ALA A 31 5.16 8.14 -2.59
C ALA A 31 6.49 8.89 -2.77
N ARG A 32 6.56 9.81 -3.74
CA ARG A 32 7.76 10.65 -3.94
C ARG A 32 8.06 11.54 -2.75
N ALA A 33 7.03 12.09 -2.10
CA ALA A 33 7.19 12.88 -0.89
C ALA A 33 7.73 12.03 0.26
N PHE A 34 7.19 10.83 0.45
CA PHE A 34 7.64 9.90 1.48
C PHE A 34 9.07 9.38 1.21
N GLU A 35 9.42 9.08 -0.04
CA GLU A 35 10.77 8.64 -0.42
C GLU A 35 11.85 9.67 -0.09
N ALA A 36 11.54 10.96 -0.26
CA ALA A 36 12.44 12.04 0.13
C ALA A 36 12.72 12.04 1.65
N HIS A 37 11.72 11.72 2.47
CA HIS A 37 11.88 11.57 3.92
C HIS A 37 12.59 10.25 4.30
N LEU A 38 12.24 9.15 3.61
CA LEU A 38 12.79 7.82 3.84
C LEU A 38 14.30 7.78 3.67
N ALA A 39 14.86 8.59 2.77
CA ALA A 39 16.30 8.68 2.53
C ALA A 39 17.10 9.04 3.79
N ASP A 40 16.54 9.84 4.70
CA ASP A 40 17.25 10.39 5.85
C ASP A 40 16.71 9.91 7.22
N CYS A 41 15.58 9.19 7.25
CA CYS A 41 14.94 8.74 8.49
C CYS A 41 15.15 7.24 8.78
N ALA A 42 16.11 6.92 9.65
CA ALA A 42 16.40 5.52 10.04
C ALA A 42 15.18 4.79 10.67
N MET A 43 14.35 5.49 11.44
CA MET A 43 13.12 4.92 12.00
C MET A 43 12.16 4.47 10.89
N CYS A 44 11.90 5.30 9.88
CA CYS A 44 11.02 4.93 8.78
C CYS A 44 11.60 3.83 7.90
N GLN A 45 12.93 3.76 7.76
CA GLN A 45 13.59 2.62 7.09
C GLN A 45 13.31 1.31 7.82
N GLU A 46 13.47 1.29 9.15
CA GLU A 46 13.16 0.13 9.99
C GLU A 46 11.66 -0.24 9.95
N GLU A 47 10.77 0.74 9.99
CA GLU A 47 9.32 0.51 9.93
C GLU A 47 8.87 -0.05 8.58
N VAL A 48 9.35 0.50 7.47
CA VAL A 48 9.05 -0.03 6.12
C VAL A 48 9.52 -1.48 5.99
N ASP A 49 10.72 -1.81 6.46
CA ASP A 49 11.23 -3.18 6.43
C ASP A 49 10.36 -4.13 7.29
N SER A 50 9.94 -3.68 8.47
CA SER A 50 9.03 -4.45 9.34
C SER A 50 7.68 -4.71 8.66
N PHE A 51 7.06 -3.67 8.08
CA PHE A 51 5.76 -3.79 7.43
C PHE A 51 5.82 -4.66 6.16
N ARG A 52 6.90 -4.56 5.37
CA ARG A 52 7.14 -5.46 4.24
C ARG A 52 7.25 -6.91 4.67
N GLY A 53 7.92 -7.18 5.80
CA GLY A 53 7.97 -8.51 6.41
C GLY A 53 6.58 -9.06 6.73
N THR A 54 5.75 -8.28 7.43
CA THR A 54 4.35 -8.68 7.72
C THR A 54 3.52 -8.85 6.46
N GLY A 55 3.67 -7.96 5.46
CA GLY A 55 2.98 -8.06 4.18
C GLY A 55 3.32 -9.36 3.44
N ALA A 56 4.59 -9.77 3.45
CA ALA A 56 5.03 -11.03 2.83
C ALA A 56 4.43 -12.26 3.53
N GLU A 57 4.35 -12.26 4.87
CA GLU A 57 3.69 -13.34 5.63
C GLU A 57 2.21 -13.45 5.26
N LEU A 58 1.51 -12.31 5.13
CA LEU A 58 0.12 -12.27 4.71
C LEU A 58 -0.06 -12.77 3.28
N ALA A 59 0.77 -12.32 2.33
CA ALA A 59 0.71 -12.75 0.94
C ALA A 59 0.96 -14.27 0.78
N GLY A 60 1.88 -14.83 1.58
CA GLY A 60 2.15 -16.26 1.60
C GLY A 60 1.04 -17.12 2.22
N SER A 61 0.11 -16.52 2.97
CA SER A 61 -0.94 -17.27 3.68
C SER A 61 -2.09 -17.75 2.78
N LEU A 62 -2.25 -17.16 1.59
CA LEU A 62 -3.33 -17.45 0.64
C LEU A 62 -2.79 -17.71 -0.78
N PRO A 63 -1.95 -18.75 -0.96
CA PRO A 63 -1.34 -19.02 -2.26
C PRO A 63 -2.39 -19.46 -3.30
N VAL A 64 -2.30 -18.89 -4.50
CA VAL A 64 -3.04 -19.32 -5.68
C VAL A 64 -2.04 -19.89 -6.68
N GLU A 65 -2.32 -21.08 -7.21
CA GLU A 65 -1.47 -21.71 -8.22
C GLU A 65 -1.48 -20.86 -9.51
N PRO A 66 -0.32 -20.34 -9.95
CA PRO A 66 -0.25 -19.58 -11.20
C PRO A 66 -0.41 -20.50 -12.42
N PRO A 67 -0.89 -19.99 -13.57
CA PRO A 67 -0.90 -20.73 -14.82
C PRO A 67 0.51 -21.24 -15.18
N PRO A 68 0.67 -22.51 -15.62
CA PRO A 68 1.99 -23.12 -15.83
C PRO A 68 2.82 -22.42 -16.92
N GLU A 69 2.17 -21.76 -17.88
CA GLU A 69 2.80 -20.98 -18.94
C GLU A 69 3.32 -19.62 -18.47
N LEU A 70 2.82 -19.08 -17.34
CA LEU A 70 3.07 -17.70 -16.92
C LEU A 70 4.58 -17.42 -16.77
N ARG A 71 5.31 -18.38 -16.19
CA ARG A 71 6.77 -18.27 -16.03
C ARG A 71 7.50 -18.14 -17.36
N ALA A 72 7.12 -18.94 -18.35
CA ALA A 72 7.76 -18.90 -19.68
C ALA A 72 7.46 -17.57 -20.39
N SER A 73 6.22 -17.09 -20.27
CA SER A 73 5.78 -15.81 -20.85
C SER A 73 6.53 -14.62 -20.25
N VAL A 74 6.65 -14.55 -18.91
CA VAL A 74 7.37 -13.47 -18.23
C VAL A 74 8.85 -13.46 -18.62
N LEU A 75 9.51 -14.61 -18.63
CA LEU A 75 10.93 -14.68 -18.99
C LEU A 75 11.19 -14.31 -20.45
N THR A 76 10.25 -14.63 -21.35
CA THR A 76 10.32 -14.20 -22.75
C THR A 76 10.18 -12.68 -22.85
N ALA A 77 9.19 -12.09 -22.17
CA ALA A 77 8.97 -10.65 -22.15
C ALA A 77 10.19 -9.88 -21.60
N VAL A 78 10.81 -10.35 -20.51
CA VAL A 78 12.03 -9.75 -19.95
C VAL A 78 13.19 -9.79 -20.95
N HIS A 79 13.36 -10.91 -21.67
CA HIS A 79 14.41 -11.03 -22.69
C HIS A 79 14.18 -10.06 -23.86
N GLU A 80 12.95 -9.91 -24.31
CA GLU A 80 12.58 -8.99 -25.38
C GLU A 80 12.76 -7.52 -24.97
N ALA A 81 12.32 -7.15 -23.77
CA ALA A 81 12.50 -5.79 -23.23
C ALA A 81 13.98 -5.39 -23.18
N GLY A 82 14.84 -6.29 -22.68
CA GLY A 82 16.29 -6.06 -22.64
C GLY A 82 16.93 -5.88 -24.02
N ARG A 83 16.38 -6.50 -25.07
CA ARG A 83 16.86 -6.34 -26.45
C ARG A 83 16.35 -5.07 -27.12
N ALA A 84 15.15 -4.63 -26.76
CA ALA A 84 14.56 -3.40 -27.27
C ALA A 84 15.24 -2.14 -26.70
N GLY A 85 16.11 -2.27 -25.70
CA GLY A 85 16.71 -1.13 -25.01
C GLY A 85 15.68 -0.31 -24.22
N VAL A 86 14.48 -0.88 -24.01
CA VAL A 86 13.45 -0.31 -23.16
C VAL A 86 13.87 -0.63 -21.74
N VAL A 87 14.55 0.32 -21.09
CA VAL A 87 14.34 0.46 -19.65
C VAL A 87 12.89 0.92 -19.53
N PRO A 88 11.99 0.13 -18.92
CA PRO A 88 10.72 0.71 -18.55
C PRO A 88 11.07 1.90 -17.65
N GLU A 89 10.72 3.11 -18.10
CA GLU A 89 10.32 4.14 -17.14
C GLU A 89 9.29 3.42 -16.26
N ALA A 90 9.44 3.47 -14.95
CA ALA A 90 8.54 2.77 -14.03
C ALA A 90 7.16 3.44 -14.07
N GLU A 91 6.51 3.38 -15.23
CA GLU A 91 5.12 3.66 -15.45
C GLU A 91 4.39 2.33 -15.20
N ASP A 92 3.87 2.24 -13.98
CA ASP A 92 2.57 1.65 -13.68
C ASP A 92 2.34 0.20 -14.13
N ALA A 93 2.73 -0.74 -13.26
CA ALA A 93 2.10 -2.06 -13.19
C ALA A 93 0.87 -2.06 -12.27
N ALA A 94 0.17 -0.91 -12.16
CA ALA A 94 -1.01 -0.69 -11.32
C ALA A 94 -2.28 -0.44 -12.16
N ALA A 95 -2.38 -1.05 -13.35
CA ALA A 95 -3.60 -1.01 -14.17
C ALA A 95 -4.20 -2.39 -14.50
N ALA A 96 -4.00 -3.37 -13.63
CA ALA A 96 -4.78 -4.61 -13.58
C ALA A 96 -4.89 -5.00 -12.09
N GLU A 97 -5.74 -4.39 -11.28
CA GLU A 97 -7.18 -4.58 -11.26
C GLU A 97 -7.81 -3.40 -10.48
N ALA A 98 -8.49 -2.47 -11.15
CA ALA A 98 -9.49 -1.63 -10.48
C ALA A 98 -10.71 -2.50 -10.16
N GLY A 99 -10.58 -3.34 -9.13
CA GLY A 99 -11.67 -4.07 -8.54
C GLY A 99 -12.71 -3.08 -8.05
N ALA A 100 -13.91 -3.13 -8.65
CA ALA A 100 -15.05 -2.32 -8.25
C ALA A 100 -15.22 -2.29 -6.72
N GLU A 101 -15.13 -1.10 -6.12
CA GLU A 101 -15.51 -0.88 -4.72
C GLU A 101 -16.99 -1.27 -4.54
N PRO A 102 -17.34 -2.26 -3.68
CA PRO A 102 -18.72 -2.45 -3.27
C PRO A 102 -19.14 -1.26 -2.38
N PRO A 103 -20.43 -0.84 -2.40
CA PRO A 103 -20.88 0.26 -1.57
C PRO A 103 -20.72 -0.10 -0.08
N ARG A 104 -19.83 0.60 0.61
CA ARG A 104 -19.61 0.51 2.05
C ARG A 104 -20.91 0.84 2.83
N GLU A 105 -21.58 -0.20 3.30
CA GLU A 105 -22.76 -0.05 4.15
C GLU A 105 -22.34 0.53 5.50
N ARG A 106 -22.97 1.64 5.91
CA ARG A 106 -22.66 2.31 7.18
C ARG A 106 -23.10 1.41 8.33
N ILE A 107 -22.15 0.79 9.03
CA ILE A 107 -22.42 0.11 10.29
C ILE A 107 -22.82 1.18 11.33
N VAL A 108 -24.11 1.28 11.62
CA VAL A 108 -24.61 2.12 12.72
C VAL A 108 -24.47 1.35 14.02
N VAL A 109 -23.42 1.63 14.77
CA VAL A 109 -23.25 1.08 16.13
C VAL A 109 -24.25 1.78 17.06
N ALA A 110 -25.38 1.11 17.34
CA ALA A 110 -26.35 1.59 18.30
C ALA A 110 -25.74 1.61 19.72
N ARG A 111 -25.70 2.80 20.36
CA ARG A 111 -25.29 2.93 21.76
C ARG A 111 -26.30 2.21 22.65
N ARG A 112 -25.90 1.08 23.21
CA ARG A 112 -26.66 0.39 24.25
C ARG A 112 -26.51 1.15 25.56
N THR A 113 -27.56 1.85 25.99
CA THR A 113 -27.63 2.40 27.35
C THR A 113 -27.80 1.25 28.32
N ARG A 114 -26.83 1.08 29.23
CA ARG A 114 -27.02 0.23 30.41
C ARG A 114 -27.91 1.01 31.38
N SER A 115 -29.18 0.63 31.49
CA SER A 115 -29.99 1.00 32.65
C SER A 115 -29.66 0.03 33.78
N GLY A 116 -29.00 0.56 34.81
CA GLY A 116 -28.81 -0.09 36.09
C GLY A 116 -30.14 -0.18 36.86
N THR A 117 -30.17 -1.18 37.74
CA THR A 117 -31.21 -1.58 38.71
C THR A 117 -31.89 -0.45 39.46
#